data_AF-A0A9W9G7U2-F1
#
_entry.id   AF-A0A9W9G7U2-F1
#
_cell.length_a   1.000
_cell.length_b   1.000
_cell.length_c   1.000
_cell.angle_alpha   90.00
_cell.angle_beta   90.00
_cell.angle_gamma   90.00
#
_symmetry.space_group_name_H-M   'P 1'
#
loop_
_entity.id
_entity.type
_entity.pdbx_description
1 polymer ?
#
loop_
_entity_poly.entity_id
_entity_poly.type
_entity_poly.pdbx_seq_one_letter_code
_entity_poly.pdbx_strand_id
1 'polypeptide(L)'
;MTDIYKKRKCKTRIPSGNGAQNSKIHQSTIKIKTSASRKPAKRIFTDSDIDPNDIQAQIKRCKERIVQNISPSAYRRTLAALRRGLKRRKKMMEDTPGLNWETVQRLDALTTIENILVKKGDPCKELLNVRAIMVAYRSQALVFDGQATYWGGGKLLEGPKAFSWDDFRRLNTEENRCGGGFWVEGVFGPTPQSIKHTYKSAPAFKEGFELDHVVRFRSEGAHNETNAPEFEMRFVDDTGADTMMIFRDDVQRLMGNNATKDDWPWDHMMGFDLVVPSGLQKFAVLVIAVEVNMYNKRPEELGERILMRDSWTIVRCDVMFEHDSVDQNGRRRERLNGPWLRSSLFTATAPTDRKRLFVSTNKKELWAKSMLPAVNSADALPPAFMRPRWGIAHELDPATDRYRPVPDESRKGDVPQ
;
A
#
# COMPACT_ATOMS: atom_id res chain seq x y z
N MET A 1 -43.43 -20.07 30.53
CA MET A 1 -43.88 -21.05 31.54
C MET A 1 -44.21 -22.34 30.81
N THR A 2 -43.56 -23.41 31.25
CA THR A 2 -43.94 -24.84 31.16
C THR A 2 -44.04 -25.56 29.81
N ASP A 3 -42.99 -26.36 29.59
CA ASP A 3 -42.92 -27.71 29.03
C ASP A 3 -44.22 -28.54 28.95
N ILE A 4 -44.27 -29.45 27.98
CA ILE A 4 -44.11 -30.93 28.19
C ILE A 4 -44.46 -31.66 26.88
N TYR A 5 -43.48 -32.38 26.32
CA TYR A 5 -43.69 -33.48 25.35
C TYR A 5 -43.38 -34.80 26.07
N LYS A 6 -44.32 -35.77 26.05
CA LYS A 6 -44.13 -37.12 26.59
C LYS A 6 -44.53 -38.20 25.58
N LYS A 7 -43.54 -39.05 25.28
CA LYS A 7 -43.53 -40.52 25.14
C LYS A 7 -44.70 -41.21 24.39
N ARG A 8 -44.34 -42.13 23.49
CA ARG A 8 -44.72 -43.56 23.60
C ARG A 8 -43.78 -44.48 22.79
N LYS A 9 -43.32 -45.54 23.47
CA LYS A 9 -42.61 -46.70 22.93
C LYS A 9 -43.65 -47.75 22.54
N CYS A 10 -43.37 -48.56 21.51
CA CYS A 10 -43.96 -49.90 21.39
C CYS A 10 -42.87 -50.89 20.98
N LYS A 11 -42.67 -51.90 21.83
CA LYS A 11 -41.87 -53.11 21.62
C LYS A 11 -42.85 -54.25 21.38
N THR A 12 -42.54 -55.18 20.47
CA THR A 12 -42.59 -56.67 20.61
C THR A 12 -42.58 -57.30 19.22
N ARG A 13 -42.32 -58.58 19.01
CA ARG A 13 -41.34 -59.59 19.47
C ARG A 13 -41.65 -60.79 18.55
N ILE A 14 -40.60 -61.48 18.15
CA ILE A 14 -40.54 -62.59 17.17
C ILE A 14 -41.38 -63.81 17.63
N PRO A 15 -41.82 -64.66 16.69
CA PRO A 15 -41.53 -66.09 16.85
C PRO A 15 -40.88 -66.74 15.63
N SER A 16 -40.06 -67.73 15.99
CA SER A 16 -39.19 -68.64 15.25
C SER A 16 -39.92 -69.71 14.44
N GLY A 17 -39.29 -70.25 13.39
CA GLY A 17 -39.69 -71.54 12.82
C GLY A 17 -39.08 -71.88 11.45
N ASN A 18 -37.97 -72.61 11.49
CA ASN A 18 -37.23 -73.38 10.48
C ASN A 18 -37.90 -73.75 9.13
N GLY A 19 -37.09 -73.74 8.07
CA GLY A 19 -37.33 -74.48 6.83
C GLY A 19 -36.29 -74.18 5.76
N ALA A 20 -35.31 -75.08 5.60
CA ALA A 20 -34.21 -74.96 4.64
C ALA A 20 -34.68 -75.11 3.18
N GLN A 21 -34.21 -74.25 2.28
CA GLN A 21 -34.09 -74.58 0.86
C GLN A 21 -33.03 -73.72 0.16
N ASN A 22 -32.09 -74.42 -0.47
CA ASN A 22 -30.98 -73.90 -1.28
C ASN A 22 -31.47 -72.98 -2.41
N SER A 23 -30.96 -71.75 -2.45
CA SER A 23 -30.87 -71.00 -3.72
C SER A 23 -29.56 -70.22 -3.78
N LYS A 24 -28.82 -70.45 -4.87
CA LYS A 24 -27.56 -69.79 -5.21
C LYS A 24 -27.82 -68.31 -5.46
N ILE A 25 -27.30 -67.43 -4.60
CA ILE A 25 -27.28 -65.99 -4.84
C ILE A 25 -25.88 -65.58 -5.29
N HIS A 26 -25.80 -65.09 -6.53
CA HIS A 26 -24.65 -64.39 -7.08
C HIS A 26 -24.28 -63.20 -6.19
N GLN A 27 -23.08 -63.23 -5.60
CA GLN A 27 -22.45 -62.06 -5.00
C GLN A 27 -21.96 -61.13 -6.12
N SER A 28 -22.75 -60.12 -6.47
CA SER A 28 -22.26 -58.97 -7.20
C SER A 28 -21.54 -58.03 -6.24
N THR A 29 -20.22 -58.18 -6.17
CA THR A 29 -19.34 -57.26 -5.43
C THR A 29 -19.41 -55.87 -6.08
N ILE A 30 -20.20 -54.96 -5.50
CA ILE A 30 -20.15 -53.54 -5.83
C ILE A 30 -18.79 -53.01 -5.36
N LYS A 31 -17.82 -52.97 -6.28
CA LYS A 31 -16.57 -52.23 -6.09
C LYS A 31 -16.91 -50.74 -6.08
N ILE A 32 -17.08 -50.17 -4.89
CA ILE A 32 -17.07 -48.72 -4.69
C ILE A 32 -15.67 -48.25 -5.11
N LYS A 33 -15.57 -47.62 -6.29
CA LYS A 33 -14.37 -46.90 -6.71
C LYS A 33 -14.19 -45.72 -5.75
N THR A 34 -13.34 -45.87 -4.74
CA THR A 34 -12.74 -44.75 -4.02
C THR A 34 -12.10 -43.83 -5.05
N SER A 35 -12.67 -42.65 -5.24
CA SER A 35 -12.15 -41.65 -6.16
C SER A 35 -10.65 -41.44 -5.92
N ALA A 36 -9.88 -41.55 -7.00
CA ALA A 36 -8.44 -41.33 -7.04
C ALA A 36 -8.04 -40.14 -6.18
N SER A 37 -6.97 -40.32 -5.39
CA SER A 37 -6.34 -39.30 -4.58
C SER A 37 -6.13 -38.03 -5.39
N ARG A 38 -7.02 -37.03 -5.20
CA ARG A 38 -6.77 -35.67 -5.66
C ARG A 38 -5.47 -35.25 -5.00
N LYS A 39 -4.39 -35.15 -5.81
CA LYS A 39 -3.13 -34.53 -5.39
C LYS A 39 -3.49 -33.25 -4.62
N PRO A 40 -2.96 -33.02 -3.41
CA PRO A 40 -3.28 -31.82 -2.66
C PRO A 40 -2.99 -30.62 -3.56
N ALA A 41 -4.04 -29.88 -3.89
CA ALA A 41 -3.93 -28.72 -4.75
C ALA A 41 -2.84 -27.81 -4.14
N LYS A 42 -1.93 -27.31 -4.99
CA LYS A 42 -0.94 -26.32 -4.55
C LYS A 42 -1.68 -25.24 -3.76
N ARG A 43 -1.23 -24.96 -2.54
CA ARG A 43 -1.77 -23.88 -1.70
C ARG A 43 -1.50 -22.55 -2.41
N ILE A 44 -2.46 -22.10 -3.20
CA ILE A 44 -2.48 -20.75 -3.75
C ILE A 44 -3.12 -19.88 -2.67
N PHE A 45 -2.31 -19.05 -2.02
CA PHE A 45 -2.77 -18.16 -0.93
C PHE A 45 -3.46 -16.90 -1.46
N THR A 46 -3.27 -16.57 -2.73
CA THR A 46 -3.79 -15.36 -3.37
C THR A 46 -4.32 -15.70 -4.75
N ASP A 47 -5.60 -15.44 -4.98
CA ASP A 47 -6.24 -15.57 -6.28
C ASP A 47 -5.97 -14.31 -7.10
N SER A 48 -4.83 -14.30 -7.81
CA SER A 48 -4.38 -13.17 -8.64
C SER A 48 -5.19 -13.00 -9.94
N ASP A 49 -6.14 -13.90 -10.19
CA ASP A 49 -7.01 -13.89 -11.37
C ASP A 49 -8.27 -13.02 -11.19
N ILE A 50 -8.46 -12.44 -10.00
CA ILE A 50 -9.61 -11.58 -9.69
C ILE A 50 -9.12 -10.16 -9.43
N ASP A 51 -9.81 -9.18 -10.02
CA ASP A 51 -9.59 -7.77 -9.74
C ASP A 51 -9.75 -7.49 -8.22
N PRO A 52 -8.73 -6.93 -7.54
CA PRO A 52 -8.83 -6.56 -6.13
C PRO A 52 -9.92 -5.52 -5.83
N ASN A 53 -10.48 -4.86 -6.84
CA ASN A 53 -11.60 -3.92 -6.68
C ASN A 53 -12.98 -4.57 -6.90
N ASP A 54 -13.06 -5.76 -7.52
CA ASP A 54 -14.32 -6.50 -7.65
C ASP A 54 -14.63 -7.27 -6.36
N ILE A 55 -15.20 -6.54 -5.40
CA ILE A 55 -15.59 -7.08 -4.09
C ILE A 55 -16.58 -8.24 -4.23
N GLN A 56 -17.44 -8.25 -5.25
CA GLN A 56 -18.42 -9.32 -5.43
C GLN A 56 -17.76 -10.59 -5.94
N ALA A 57 -16.86 -10.48 -6.92
CA ALA A 57 -16.06 -11.61 -7.39
C ALA A 57 -15.18 -12.16 -6.26
N GLN A 58 -14.57 -11.31 -5.44
CA GLN A 58 -13.79 -11.74 -4.28
C GLN A 58 -14.65 -12.46 -3.23
N ILE A 59 -15.86 -11.96 -2.93
CA ILE A 59 -16.80 -12.64 -2.01
C ILE A 59 -17.20 -14.01 -2.57
N LYS A 60 -17.50 -14.08 -3.88
CA LYS A 60 -17.84 -15.33 -4.56
C LYS A 60 -16.68 -16.32 -4.44
N ARG A 61 -15.45 -15.88 -4.73
CA ARG A 61 -14.26 -16.72 -4.64
C ARG A 61 -13.96 -17.18 -3.22
N CYS A 62 -14.11 -16.32 -2.21
CA CYS A 62 -13.97 -16.73 -0.81
C CYS A 62 -14.92 -17.89 -0.48
N LYS A 63 -16.19 -17.82 -0.92
CA LYS A 63 -17.16 -18.90 -0.70
C LYS A 63 -16.75 -20.19 -1.41
N GLU A 64 -16.31 -20.11 -2.67
CA GLU A 64 -15.83 -21.26 -3.44
C GLU A 64 -14.63 -21.93 -2.76
N ARG A 65 -13.63 -21.16 -2.32
CA ARG A 65 -12.43 -21.66 -1.63
C ARG A 65 -12.76 -22.32 -0.29
N ILE A 66 -13.73 -21.78 0.46
CA ILE A 66 -14.24 -22.40 1.68
C ILE A 66 -14.88 -23.77 1.38
N VAL A 67 -15.72 -23.86 0.34
CA VAL A 67 -16.37 -25.13 -0.07
C VAL A 67 -15.34 -26.15 -0.58
N GLN A 68 -14.32 -25.69 -1.31
CA GLN A 68 -13.21 -26.53 -1.79
C GLN A 68 -12.24 -26.96 -0.67
N ASN A 69 -12.48 -26.54 0.57
CA ASN A 69 -11.62 -26.78 1.72
C ASN A 69 -10.17 -26.23 1.53
N ILE A 70 -10.01 -25.14 0.77
CA ILE A 70 -8.73 -24.48 0.55
C ILE A 70 -8.60 -23.35 1.58
N SER A 71 -7.78 -23.56 2.62
CA SER A 71 -7.56 -22.60 3.71
C SER A 71 -8.84 -21.93 4.26
N PRO A 72 -9.87 -22.69 4.71
CA PRO A 72 -11.18 -22.13 5.03
C PRO A 72 -11.17 -21.04 6.09
N SER A 73 -10.28 -21.13 7.10
CA SER A 73 -10.16 -20.11 8.15
C SER A 73 -9.72 -18.76 7.59
N ALA A 74 -8.71 -18.73 6.72
CA ALA A 74 -8.24 -17.52 6.06
C ALA A 74 -9.36 -16.89 5.21
N TYR A 75 -9.99 -17.66 4.33
CA TYR A 75 -11.07 -17.14 3.47
C TYR A 75 -12.33 -16.74 4.24
N ARG A 76 -12.64 -17.35 5.40
CA ARG A 76 -13.71 -16.88 6.29
C ARG A 76 -13.41 -15.50 6.87
N ARG A 77 -12.15 -15.24 7.26
CA ARG A 77 -11.73 -13.91 7.74
C ARG A 77 -11.80 -12.87 6.63
N THR A 78 -11.28 -13.18 5.45
CA THR A 78 -11.37 -12.30 4.27
C THR A 78 -12.83 -12.01 3.93
N LEU A 79 -13.69 -13.04 3.87
CA LEU A 79 -15.13 -12.88 3.62
C LEU A 79 -15.82 -11.97 4.66
N ALA A 80 -15.47 -12.12 5.95
CA ALA A 80 -16.00 -11.26 7.00
C ALA A 80 -15.54 -9.81 6.83
N ALA A 81 -14.28 -9.59 6.46
CA ALA A 81 -13.75 -8.26 6.17
C ALA A 81 -14.43 -7.62 4.95
N LEU A 82 -14.57 -8.33 3.83
CA LEU A 82 -15.26 -7.86 2.63
C LEU A 82 -16.72 -7.50 2.91
N ARG A 83 -17.43 -8.31 3.70
CA ARG A 83 -18.81 -8.03 4.12
C ARG A 83 -18.92 -6.77 4.98
N ARG A 84 -17.99 -6.58 5.93
CA ARG A 84 -17.92 -5.33 6.72
C ARG A 84 -17.66 -4.12 5.82
N GLY A 85 -16.75 -4.26 4.85
CA GLY A 85 -16.45 -3.25 3.84
C GLY A 85 -17.68 -2.86 3.03
N LEU A 86 -18.45 -3.83 2.52
CA LEU A 86 -19.70 -3.57 1.80
C LEU A 86 -20.74 -2.85 2.65
N LYS A 87 -20.93 -3.28 3.91
CA LYS A 87 -21.88 -2.62 4.81
C LYS A 87 -21.47 -1.17 5.08
N ARG A 88 -20.18 -0.92 5.30
CA ARG A 88 -19.63 0.43 5.47
C ARG A 88 -19.83 1.27 4.20
N ARG A 89 -19.47 0.74 3.03
CA ARG A 89 -19.68 1.41 1.72
C ARG A 89 -21.13 1.77 1.52
N LYS A 90 -22.05 0.82 1.71
CA LYS A 90 -23.49 1.05 1.56
C LYS A 90 -23.97 2.18 2.49
N LYS A 91 -23.58 2.12 3.78
CA LYS A 91 -23.93 3.17 4.74
C LYS A 91 -23.42 4.54 4.30
N MET A 92 -22.15 4.65 3.92
CA MET A 92 -21.56 5.92 3.49
C MET A 92 -22.26 6.47 2.24
N MET A 93 -22.64 5.63 1.28
CA MET A 93 -23.40 6.04 0.11
C MET A 93 -24.84 6.47 0.44
N GLU A 94 -25.48 5.83 1.43
CA GLU A 94 -26.80 6.23 1.93
C GLU A 94 -26.74 7.60 2.63
N ASP A 95 -25.66 7.87 3.37
CA ASP A 95 -25.42 9.15 4.06
C ASP A 95 -25.13 10.31 3.07
N THR A 96 -24.76 10.01 1.81
CA THR A 96 -24.43 11.00 0.78
C THR A 96 -25.09 10.68 -0.58
N PRO A 97 -26.42 10.84 -0.69
CA PRO A 97 -27.14 10.48 -1.91
C PRO A 97 -26.69 11.31 -3.12
N GLY A 98 -26.54 10.64 -4.27
CA GLY A 98 -26.20 11.27 -5.55
C GLY A 98 -24.70 11.39 -5.84
N LEU A 99 -23.81 11.08 -4.90
CA LEU A 99 -22.36 11.06 -5.14
C LEU A 99 -21.89 9.70 -5.64
N ASN A 100 -20.83 9.68 -6.47
CA ASN A 100 -20.15 8.44 -6.83
C ASN A 100 -19.27 7.95 -5.65
N TRP A 101 -18.87 6.68 -5.68
CA TRP A 101 -18.18 6.06 -4.55
C TRP A 101 -16.82 6.70 -4.26
N GLU A 102 -16.10 7.07 -5.31
CA GLU A 102 -14.80 7.71 -5.25
C GLU A 102 -14.89 9.08 -4.56
N THR A 103 -15.91 9.87 -4.88
CA THR A 103 -16.20 11.16 -4.23
C THR A 103 -16.51 10.97 -2.76
N VAL A 104 -17.28 9.93 -2.41
CA VAL A 104 -17.61 9.60 -1.01
C VAL A 104 -16.35 9.21 -0.22
N GLN A 105 -15.46 8.41 -0.81
CA GLN A 105 -14.17 8.07 -0.20
C GLN A 105 -13.31 9.32 -0.01
N ARG A 106 -13.25 10.19 -1.01
CA ARG A 106 -12.47 11.42 -0.93
C ARG A 106 -13.03 12.38 0.12
N LEU A 107 -14.35 12.51 0.25
CA LEU A 107 -14.98 13.29 1.32
C LEU A 107 -14.64 12.77 2.73
N ASP A 108 -14.55 11.44 2.94
CA ASP A 108 -14.06 10.84 4.21
C ASP A 108 -12.60 11.23 4.48
N ALA A 109 -11.76 11.21 3.45
CA ALA A 109 -10.36 11.63 3.54
C ALA A 109 -10.23 13.13 3.87
N LEU A 110 -10.94 14.00 3.14
CA LEU A 110 -10.94 15.45 3.37
C LEU A 110 -11.48 15.81 4.77
N THR A 111 -12.52 15.12 5.24
CA THR A 111 -13.02 15.30 6.62
C THR A 111 -11.94 14.91 7.65
N THR A 112 -11.17 13.85 7.38
CA THR A 112 -10.06 13.45 8.24
C THR A 112 -8.93 14.51 8.21
N ILE A 113 -8.58 15.02 7.04
CA ILE A 113 -7.57 16.07 6.87
C ILE A 113 -8.00 17.34 7.58
N GLU A 114 -9.25 17.81 7.40
CA GLU A 114 -9.81 18.97 8.10
C GLU A 114 -9.65 18.83 9.61
N ASN A 115 -10.06 17.69 10.18
CA ASN A 115 -9.94 17.44 11.62
C ASN A 115 -8.49 17.49 12.11
N ILE A 116 -7.54 16.96 11.33
CA ILE A 116 -6.12 17.00 11.66
C ILE A 116 -5.60 18.44 11.60
N LEU A 117 -5.92 19.20 10.54
CA LEU A 117 -5.49 20.58 10.37
C LEU A 117 -6.06 21.49 11.47
N VAL A 118 -7.35 21.36 11.81
CA VAL A 118 -7.97 22.09 12.94
C VAL A 118 -7.22 21.81 14.24
N LYS A 119 -6.93 20.54 14.53
CA LYS A 119 -6.21 20.14 15.75
C LYS A 119 -4.78 20.69 15.78
N LYS A 120 -4.15 20.86 14.62
CA LYS A 120 -2.74 21.26 14.48
C LYS A 120 -2.55 22.76 14.23
N GLY A 121 -3.63 23.52 14.16
CA GLY A 121 -3.59 24.96 13.93
C GLY A 121 -3.31 25.37 12.48
N ASP A 122 -3.49 24.45 11.53
CA ASP A 122 -3.41 24.70 10.08
C ASP A 122 -2.16 25.53 9.66
N PRO A 123 -0.94 25.00 9.85
CA PRO A 123 0.29 25.77 9.68
C PRO A 123 0.48 26.30 8.26
N CYS A 124 -0.15 25.66 7.27
CA CYS A 124 -0.09 26.04 5.87
C CYS A 124 -1.34 26.78 5.38
N LYS A 125 -2.30 27.11 6.26
CA LYS A 125 -3.56 27.80 5.93
C LYS A 125 -4.37 27.11 4.82
N GLU A 126 -4.42 25.78 4.83
CA GLU A 126 -5.12 24.95 3.84
C GLU A 126 -6.59 24.67 4.20
N LEU A 127 -7.05 24.97 5.41
CA LEU A 127 -8.43 24.69 5.84
C LEU A 127 -9.48 25.36 4.95
N LEU A 128 -9.18 26.55 4.42
CA LEU A 128 -10.08 27.24 3.49
C LEU A 128 -10.26 26.44 2.20
N ASN A 129 -9.17 25.92 1.63
CA ASN A 129 -9.20 25.10 0.43
C ASN A 129 -9.95 23.78 0.69
N VAL A 130 -9.60 23.07 1.77
CA VAL A 130 -10.24 21.80 2.15
C VAL A 130 -11.75 21.96 2.30
N ARG A 131 -12.21 22.98 3.03
CA ARG A 131 -13.64 23.24 3.22
C ARG A 131 -14.35 23.60 1.92
N ALA A 132 -13.73 24.44 1.08
CA ALA A 132 -14.29 24.81 -0.21
C ALA A 132 -14.48 23.59 -1.13
N ILE A 133 -13.49 22.70 -1.18
CA ILE A 133 -13.55 21.44 -1.94
C ILE A 133 -14.67 20.53 -1.40
N MET A 134 -14.77 20.38 -0.07
CA MET A 134 -15.83 19.60 0.55
C MET A 134 -17.23 20.15 0.21
N VAL A 135 -17.39 21.48 0.16
CA VAL A 135 -18.65 22.12 -0.27
C VAL A 135 -18.91 21.86 -1.75
N ALA A 136 -17.91 21.94 -2.62
CA ALA A 136 -18.05 21.66 -4.05
C ALA A 136 -18.47 20.21 -4.31
N TYR A 137 -17.90 19.24 -3.60
CA TYR A 137 -18.33 17.83 -3.68
C TYR A 137 -19.75 17.62 -3.15
N ARG A 138 -20.09 18.16 -1.99
CA ARG A 138 -21.43 18.01 -1.39
C ARG A 138 -22.53 18.66 -2.23
N SER A 139 -22.21 19.74 -2.93
CA SER A 139 -23.12 20.43 -3.87
C SER A 139 -23.14 19.80 -5.26
N GLN A 140 -22.35 18.76 -5.52
CA GLN A 140 -22.19 18.12 -6.84
C GLN A 140 -21.63 19.06 -7.93
N ALA A 141 -21.11 20.23 -7.54
CA ALA A 141 -20.37 21.13 -8.44
C ALA A 141 -19.00 20.55 -8.82
N LEU A 142 -18.49 19.63 -8.00
CA LEU A 142 -17.31 18.83 -8.27
C LEU A 142 -17.64 17.34 -8.13
N VAL A 143 -17.05 16.52 -8.98
CA VAL A 143 -17.11 15.05 -8.92
C VAL A 143 -15.68 14.53 -8.98
N PHE A 144 -15.37 13.50 -8.18
CA PHE A 144 -14.07 12.86 -8.26
C PHE A 144 -14.06 11.90 -9.45
N ASP A 145 -13.30 12.23 -10.49
CA ASP A 145 -13.17 11.48 -11.74
C ASP A 145 -11.71 11.36 -12.23
N GLY A 146 -10.74 11.77 -11.41
CA GLY A 146 -9.32 11.79 -11.75
C GLY A 146 -8.86 13.05 -12.50
N GLN A 147 -9.74 14.03 -12.73
CA GLN A 147 -9.35 15.33 -13.25
C GLN A 147 -8.88 16.27 -12.13
N ALA A 148 -7.86 17.06 -12.44
CA ALA A 148 -7.30 18.06 -11.56
C ALA A 148 -8.20 19.30 -11.44
N THR A 149 -8.32 19.82 -10.23
CA THR A 149 -8.80 21.18 -9.96
C THR A 149 -7.81 21.91 -9.05
N TYR A 150 -7.61 23.20 -9.31
CA TYR A 150 -6.59 24.02 -8.64
C TYR A 150 -7.28 25.05 -7.76
N TRP A 151 -6.84 25.16 -6.51
CA TRP A 151 -7.50 25.98 -5.49
C TRP A 151 -6.51 26.85 -4.73
N GLY A 152 -6.95 28.06 -4.40
CA GLY A 152 -6.21 29.00 -3.57
C GLY A 152 -7.17 29.91 -2.81
N GLY A 153 -6.89 30.17 -1.53
CA GLY A 153 -7.76 31.02 -0.68
C GLY A 153 -9.22 30.55 -0.60
N GLY A 154 -9.50 29.25 -0.73
CA GLY A 154 -10.85 28.69 -0.73
C GLY A 154 -11.65 28.91 -2.01
N LYS A 155 -11.00 29.27 -3.14
CA LYS A 155 -11.64 29.46 -4.44
C LYS A 155 -11.09 28.47 -5.47
N LEU A 156 -11.96 27.99 -6.35
CA LEU A 156 -11.57 27.25 -7.54
C LEU A 156 -10.93 28.24 -8.52
N LEU A 157 -9.66 28.04 -8.82
CA LEU A 157 -8.90 28.85 -9.78
C LEU A 157 -9.11 28.32 -11.19
N GLU A 158 -9.02 26.99 -11.36
CA GLU A 158 -9.14 26.34 -12.66
C GLU A 158 -9.49 24.84 -12.55
N GLY A 159 -10.09 24.28 -13.61
CA GLY A 159 -10.49 22.86 -13.73
C GLY A 159 -12.01 22.64 -13.62
N PRO A 160 -12.52 21.39 -13.73
CA PRO A 160 -11.77 20.13 -13.88
C PRO A 160 -11.07 19.97 -15.23
N LYS A 161 -9.82 19.46 -15.23
CA LYS A 161 -9.07 19.11 -16.45
C LYS A 161 -7.94 18.11 -16.17
N ALA A 162 -7.30 17.56 -17.19
CA ALA A 162 -6.11 16.73 -17.00
C ALA A 162 -5.01 17.49 -16.23
N PHE A 163 -4.34 16.81 -15.30
CA PHE A 163 -3.23 17.40 -14.54
C PHE A 163 -2.06 17.80 -15.44
N SER A 164 -1.46 18.96 -15.15
CA SER A 164 -0.25 19.43 -15.80
C SER A 164 0.65 20.14 -14.80
N TRP A 165 1.95 19.83 -14.82
CA TRP A 165 2.95 20.56 -14.05
C TRP A 165 3.08 22.03 -14.49
N ASP A 166 2.69 22.37 -15.71
CA ASP A 166 2.72 23.75 -16.19
C ASP A 166 1.56 24.56 -15.59
N ASP A 167 0.38 23.97 -15.48
CA ASP A 167 -0.76 24.59 -14.80
C ASP A 167 -0.49 24.75 -13.31
N PHE A 168 0.07 23.71 -12.68
CA PHE A 168 0.49 23.78 -11.28
C PHE A 168 1.39 24.99 -11.04
N ARG A 169 2.46 25.15 -11.83
CA ARG A 169 3.40 26.27 -11.69
C ARG A 169 2.77 27.62 -11.98
N ARG A 170 2.04 27.73 -13.09
CA ARG A 170 1.38 28.97 -13.51
C ARG A 170 0.35 29.45 -12.49
N LEU A 171 -0.35 28.54 -11.82
CA LEU A 171 -1.41 28.87 -10.88
C LEU A 171 -0.91 29.00 -9.44
N ASN A 172 0.16 28.31 -9.04
CA ASN A 172 0.72 28.38 -7.68
C ASN A 172 1.58 29.63 -7.47
N THR A 173 0.94 30.79 -7.55
CA THR A 173 1.55 32.10 -7.31
C THR A 173 1.17 32.65 -5.94
N GLU A 174 1.95 33.59 -5.41
CA GLU A 174 1.64 34.26 -4.14
C GLU A 174 0.26 34.94 -4.15
N GLU A 175 -0.11 35.57 -5.27
CA GLU A 175 -1.42 36.21 -5.46
C GLU A 175 -2.57 35.20 -5.34
N ASN A 176 -2.48 34.08 -6.06
CA ASN A 176 -3.51 33.05 -6.06
C ASN A 176 -3.63 32.33 -4.71
N ARG A 177 -2.51 32.19 -3.98
CA ARG A 177 -2.46 31.62 -2.64
C ARG A 177 -3.20 32.45 -1.59
N CYS A 178 -3.44 33.75 -1.84
CA CYS A 178 -4.07 34.67 -0.88
C CYS A 178 -3.36 34.67 0.50
N GLY A 179 -2.03 34.56 0.51
CA GLY A 179 -1.24 34.49 1.75
C GLY A 179 -1.40 33.18 2.56
N GLY A 180 -1.93 32.12 1.93
CA GLY A 180 -2.08 30.78 2.47
C GLY A 180 -1.57 29.68 1.54
N GLY A 181 -2.17 28.50 1.63
CA GLY A 181 -1.76 27.33 0.89
C GLY A 181 -2.37 27.23 -0.52
N PHE A 182 -1.80 26.34 -1.33
CA PHE A 182 -2.23 26.02 -2.69
C PHE A 182 -2.57 24.54 -2.77
N TRP A 183 -3.74 24.21 -3.33
CA TRP A 183 -4.24 22.85 -3.35
C TRP A 183 -4.52 22.37 -4.77
N VAL A 184 -4.07 21.16 -5.08
CA VAL A 184 -4.42 20.44 -6.30
C VAL A 184 -5.26 19.21 -5.94
N GLU A 185 -6.55 19.25 -6.28
CA GLU A 185 -7.48 18.17 -6.00
C GLU A 185 -7.66 17.27 -7.23
N GLY A 186 -7.94 15.98 -7.01
CA GLY A 186 -8.27 15.02 -8.08
C GLY A 186 -7.08 14.32 -8.74
N VAL A 187 -5.85 14.76 -8.46
CA VAL A 187 -4.61 14.13 -8.95
C VAL A 187 -4.22 12.91 -8.10
N PHE A 188 -4.71 12.88 -6.86
CA PHE A 188 -4.42 11.83 -5.90
C PHE A 188 -5.63 10.93 -5.76
N GLY A 189 -5.42 9.62 -5.65
CA GLY A 189 -6.50 8.65 -5.53
C GLY A 189 -7.49 9.02 -4.40
N PRO A 190 -8.76 8.59 -4.50
CA PRO A 190 -9.78 8.96 -3.53
C PRO A 190 -9.55 8.32 -2.15
N THR A 191 -8.67 7.31 -2.08
CA THR A 191 -8.32 6.59 -0.86
C THR A 191 -6.98 7.03 -0.31
N PRO A 192 -6.77 6.84 1.00
CA PRO A 192 -5.47 7.06 1.60
C PRO A 192 -4.37 6.24 0.90
N GLN A 193 -3.21 6.84 0.69
CA GLN A 193 -2.07 6.19 0.03
C GLN A 193 -1.31 5.29 1.02
N SER A 194 -0.75 4.19 0.51
CA SER A 194 0.18 3.35 1.26
C SER A 194 1.56 3.96 1.17
N ILE A 195 2.09 4.43 2.30
CA ILE A 195 3.45 4.97 2.33
C ILE A 195 4.49 3.90 2.59
N LYS A 196 4.17 2.83 3.32
CA LYS A 196 5.18 1.82 3.69
C LYS A 196 4.55 0.45 3.87
N HIS A 197 5.15 -0.56 3.24
CA HIS A 197 4.78 -1.95 3.46
C HIS A 197 5.89 -2.69 4.20
N THR A 198 5.83 -2.71 5.53
CA THR A 198 6.79 -3.51 6.31
C THR A 198 6.31 -4.94 6.49
N TYR A 199 7.05 -5.90 5.94
CA TYR A 199 6.94 -7.29 6.37
C TYR A 199 7.96 -7.57 7.48
N LYS A 200 7.48 -7.85 8.71
CA LYS A 200 8.35 -8.29 9.81
C LYS A 200 8.53 -9.81 9.72
N SER A 201 9.52 -10.29 8.97
CA SER A 201 10.05 -11.63 9.20
C SER A 201 10.87 -11.61 10.49
N ALA A 202 10.69 -12.61 11.35
CA ALA A 202 11.64 -12.89 12.42
C ALA A 202 12.67 -13.92 11.90
N PRO A 203 13.97 -13.79 12.26
CA PRO A 203 14.57 -12.65 12.96
C PRO A 203 14.51 -11.38 12.12
N ALA A 204 14.32 -10.22 12.77
CA ALA A 204 14.18 -8.94 12.10
C ALA A 204 15.41 -8.64 11.25
N PHE A 205 15.30 -8.82 9.93
CA PHE A 205 16.34 -8.38 9.01
C PHE A 205 16.30 -6.85 8.96
N LYS A 206 17.37 -6.21 9.46
CA LYS A 206 17.49 -4.75 9.56
C LYS A 206 17.97 -4.07 8.27
N GLU A 207 18.04 -4.79 7.16
CA GLU A 207 18.67 -4.31 5.93
C GLU A 207 17.62 -4.17 4.84
N GLY A 208 17.21 -2.93 4.59
CA GLY A 208 16.50 -2.54 3.37
C GLY A 208 17.47 -2.25 2.23
N PHE A 209 16.95 -2.16 1.00
CA PHE A 209 17.74 -1.66 -0.13
C PHE A 209 17.79 -0.13 -0.03
N GLU A 210 18.91 0.38 0.50
CA GLU A 210 19.17 1.82 0.55
C GLU A 210 19.77 2.30 -0.77
N LEU A 211 19.29 3.44 -1.25
CA LEU A 211 19.73 4.13 -2.46
C LEU A 211 19.98 5.59 -2.12
N ASP A 212 20.95 6.21 -2.79
CA ASP A 212 21.17 7.65 -2.68
C ASP A 212 20.53 8.34 -3.89
N HIS A 213 19.55 9.20 -3.65
CA HIS A 213 18.92 10.05 -4.66
C HIS A 213 19.41 11.49 -4.47
N VAL A 214 19.30 12.27 -5.53
CA VAL A 214 19.51 13.73 -5.48
C VAL A 214 18.15 14.38 -5.63
N VAL A 215 17.81 15.23 -4.68
CA VAL A 215 16.53 15.95 -4.65
C VAL A 215 16.81 17.44 -4.62
N ARG A 216 15.99 18.21 -5.33
CA ARG A 216 16.04 19.67 -5.29
C ARG A 216 14.65 20.28 -5.44
N PHE A 217 14.51 21.52 -5.00
CA PHE A 217 13.43 22.39 -5.47
C PHE A 217 13.79 22.93 -6.85
N ARG A 218 12.82 22.97 -7.75
CA ARG A 218 13.00 23.61 -9.05
C ARG A 218 13.19 25.11 -8.84
N SER A 219 14.34 25.64 -9.26
CA SER A 219 14.54 27.11 -9.32
C SER A 219 13.87 27.63 -10.59
N GLU A 220 12.87 28.50 -10.46
CA GLU A 220 12.41 29.28 -11.61
C GLU A 220 13.41 30.42 -11.87
N GLY A 221 13.77 30.66 -13.14
CA GLY A 221 14.46 31.89 -13.52
C GLY A 221 15.97 31.84 -13.83
N ALA A 222 16.59 30.67 -13.97
CA ALA A 222 17.92 30.62 -14.58
C ALA A 222 18.01 29.51 -15.62
N HIS A 223 18.24 29.90 -16.87
CA HIS A 223 18.88 29.05 -17.90
C HIS A 223 20.27 28.54 -17.47
N ASN A 224 20.72 28.86 -16.25
CA ASN A 224 21.84 28.24 -15.57
C ASN A 224 21.27 27.37 -14.43
N GLU A 225 21.17 26.07 -14.67
CA GLU A 225 20.67 25.04 -13.75
C GLU A 225 21.47 24.90 -12.42
N THR A 226 22.37 25.83 -12.11
CA THR A 226 23.47 25.66 -11.15
C THR A 226 23.22 26.19 -9.73
N ASN A 227 22.10 26.87 -9.45
CA ASN A 227 21.91 27.57 -8.17
C ASN A 227 20.81 27.01 -7.25
N ALA A 228 20.03 26.02 -7.70
CA ALA A 228 19.11 25.33 -6.78
C ALA A 228 19.95 24.46 -5.82
N PRO A 229 19.76 24.55 -4.50
CA PRO A 229 20.45 23.64 -3.58
C PRO A 229 20.05 22.19 -3.90
N GLU A 230 21.03 21.42 -4.39
CA GLU A 230 20.90 19.98 -4.59
C GLU A 230 21.26 19.27 -3.29
N PHE A 231 20.40 18.38 -2.83
CA PHE A 231 20.66 17.61 -1.62
C PHE A 231 20.63 16.12 -1.91
N GLU A 232 21.76 15.46 -1.67
CA GLU A 232 21.88 14.01 -1.77
C GLU A 232 21.26 13.38 -0.52
N MET A 233 20.16 12.65 -0.71
CA MET A 233 19.40 12.00 0.34
C MET A 233 19.42 10.49 0.16
N ARG A 234 19.45 9.78 1.28
CA ARG A 234 19.29 8.33 1.28
C ARG A 234 17.84 7.93 1.43
N PHE A 235 17.38 7.08 0.52
CA PHE A 235 16.03 6.52 0.44
C PHE A 235 16.07 4.99 0.54
N VAL A 236 15.00 4.41 1.07
CA VAL A 236 14.73 2.97 0.99
C VAL A 236 13.84 2.71 -0.22
N ASP A 237 14.19 1.72 -1.04
CA ASP A 237 13.31 1.20 -2.08
C ASP A 237 12.24 0.29 -1.44
N ASP A 238 11.01 0.81 -1.33
CA ASP A 238 9.83 0.06 -0.91
C ASP A 238 8.89 -0.11 -2.10
N THR A 239 8.70 -1.36 -2.54
CA THR A 239 7.80 -1.68 -3.66
C THR A 239 6.33 -1.44 -3.34
N GLY A 240 5.97 -1.34 -2.06
CA GLY A 240 4.62 -1.05 -1.58
C GLY A 240 4.37 0.42 -1.21
N ALA A 241 5.32 1.31 -1.48
CA ALA A 241 5.14 2.75 -1.33
C ALA A 241 4.55 3.36 -2.62
N ASP A 242 3.42 4.04 -2.50
CA ASP A 242 2.71 4.70 -3.60
C ASP A 242 3.30 6.10 -3.92
N THR A 243 4.08 6.67 -3.01
CA THR A 243 4.60 8.03 -3.10
C THR A 243 6.01 8.12 -2.52
N MET A 244 6.78 9.11 -2.99
CA MET A 244 8.05 9.46 -2.36
C MET A 244 7.76 10.13 -1.02
N MET A 245 8.54 9.84 0.01
CA MET A 245 8.35 10.41 1.35
C MET A 245 9.65 10.96 1.93
N ILE A 246 9.60 12.21 2.40
CA ILE A 246 10.67 12.88 3.15
C ILE A 246 10.14 13.49 4.45
N PHE A 247 11.01 14.13 5.22
CA PHE A 247 10.70 14.71 6.53
C PHE A 247 10.78 16.24 6.53
N ARG A 248 10.28 16.86 7.59
CA ARG A 248 10.24 18.34 7.70
C ARG A 248 11.63 18.98 7.58
N ASP A 249 12.63 18.40 8.24
CA ASP A 249 14.01 18.88 8.21
C ASP A 249 14.67 18.71 6.83
N ASP A 250 14.22 17.74 6.03
CA ASP A 250 14.66 17.61 4.64
C ASP A 250 14.18 18.79 3.79
N VAL A 251 12.91 19.18 3.97
CA VAL A 251 12.34 20.37 3.30
C VAL A 251 13.11 21.62 3.66
N GLN A 252 13.41 21.84 4.95
CA GLN A 252 14.19 22.99 5.40
C GLN A 252 15.58 23.05 4.75
N ARG A 253 16.26 21.90 4.65
CA ARG A 253 17.56 21.83 3.95
C ARG A 253 17.44 22.17 2.47
N LEU A 254 16.37 21.72 1.81
CA LEU A 254 16.10 22.05 0.41
C LEU A 254 15.75 23.53 0.22
N MET A 255 15.16 24.19 1.22
CA MET A 255 14.90 25.64 1.20
C MET A 255 16.16 26.48 1.48
N GLY A 256 17.27 25.85 1.89
CA GLY A 256 18.54 26.49 2.16
C GLY A 256 18.72 26.96 3.61
N ASN A 257 19.91 27.50 3.92
CA ASN A 257 20.36 27.75 5.28
C ASN A 257 19.55 28.81 6.06
N ASN A 258 18.74 29.62 5.38
CA ASN A 258 17.92 30.66 6.01
C ASN A 258 16.53 30.16 6.40
N ALA A 259 16.15 28.94 6.03
CA ALA A 259 14.84 28.39 6.32
C ALA A 259 14.68 28.12 7.83
N THR A 260 13.64 28.69 8.40
CA THR A 260 13.20 28.48 9.77
C THR A 260 12.21 27.32 9.86
N LYS A 261 11.77 26.99 11.08
CA LYS A 261 10.77 25.94 11.26
C LYS A 261 9.41 26.29 10.68
N ASP A 262 9.09 27.58 10.61
CA ASP A 262 7.76 28.05 10.20
C ASP A 262 7.71 28.37 8.70
N ASP A 263 8.84 28.28 8.01
CA ASP A 263 8.92 28.43 6.56
C ASP A 263 8.43 27.17 5.86
N TRP A 264 7.67 27.39 4.79
CA TRP A 264 7.12 26.34 3.92
C TRP A 264 7.51 26.62 2.47
N PRO A 265 7.70 25.57 1.64
CA PRO A 265 8.06 25.73 0.24
C PRO A 265 6.82 26.05 -0.59
N TRP A 266 6.23 27.24 -0.40
CA TRP A 266 4.92 27.61 -0.92
C TRP A 266 4.76 27.36 -2.43
N ASP A 267 5.78 27.66 -3.23
CA ASP A 267 5.78 27.46 -4.69
C ASP A 267 5.81 25.99 -5.12
N HIS A 268 6.08 25.09 -4.17
CA HIS A 268 6.09 23.65 -4.37
C HIS A 268 4.90 22.94 -3.72
N MET A 269 4.09 23.63 -2.92
CA MET A 269 2.97 23.03 -2.21
C MET A 269 1.82 22.63 -3.14
N MET A 270 1.29 21.42 -2.95
CA MET A 270 0.16 20.86 -3.70
C MET A 270 -1.07 20.56 -2.82
N GLY A 271 -1.00 20.87 -1.52
CA GLY A 271 -2.04 20.61 -0.54
C GLY A 271 -1.67 19.48 0.43
N PHE A 272 -2.66 18.75 0.93
CA PHE A 272 -2.47 17.61 1.84
C PHE A 272 -3.08 16.33 1.27
N ASP A 273 -2.51 15.20 1.65
CA ASP A 273 -3.09 13.89 1.42
C ASP A 273 -3.15 13.07 2.70
N LEU A 274 -3.94 12.00 2.66
CA LEU A 274 -4.05 11.06 3.75
C LEU A 274 -3.20 9.83 3.44
N VAL A 275 -2.32 9.47 4.37
CA VAL A 275 -1.49 8.27 4.25
C VAL A 275 -1.75 7.32 5.40
N VAL A 276 -1.55 6.04 5.14
CA VAL A 276 -1.65 4.98 6.15
C VAL A 276 -0.31 4.24 6.16
N PRO A 277 0.58 4.49 7.15
CA PRO A 277 1.69 3.58 7.40
C PRO A 277 1.10 2.25 7.85
N SER A 278 1.80 1.14 7.55
CA SER A 278 1.47 -0.23 8.01
C SER A 278 0.67 -0.25 9.32
N GLY A 279 -0.65 -0.43 9.22
CA GLY A 279 -1.59 -0.32 10.34
C GLY A 279 -2.90 0.40 9.98
N LEU A 280 -3.62 0.86 11.01
CA LEU A 280 -4.93 1.53 10.87
C LEU A 280 -4.89 3.05 11.09
N GLN A 281 -3.74 3.59 11.55
CA GLN A 281 -3.63 5.01 11.85
C GLN A 281 -3.45 5.79 10.54
N LYS A 282 -4.31 6.78 10.34
CA LYS A 282 -4.25 7.72 9.21
C LYS A 282 -3.46 8.95 9.63
N PHE A 283 -2.60 9.45 8.74
CA PHE A 283 -1.85 10.70 8.92
C PHE A 283 -2.18 11.63 7.75
N ALA A 284 -2.36 12.92 8.05
CA ALA A 284 -2.28 13.92 6.99
C ALA A 284 -0.79 14.18 6.73
N VAL A 285 -0.41 14.28 5.46
CA VAL A 285 0.94 14.65 5.04
C VAL A 285 0.84 15.82 4.08
N LEU A 286 1.79 16.74 4.18
CA LEU A 286 1.91 17.83 3.22
C LEU A 286 2.42 17.24 1.90
N VAL A 287 1.83 17.63 0.79
CA VAL A 287 2.26 17.18 -0.54
C VAL A 287 2.99 18.33 -1.23
N ILE A 288 4.19 18.04 -1.73
CA ILE A 288 5.01 19.01 -2.47
C ILE A 288 5.48 18.44 -3.81
N ALA A 289 5.81 19.32 -4.73
CA ALA A 289 6.46 19.01 -6.00
C ALA A 289 7.98 19.18 -5.86
N VAL A 290 8.74 18.11 -6.10
CA VAL A 290 10.21 18.13 -6.06
C VAL A 290 10.80 17.58 -7.35
N GLU A 291 12.00 18.04 -7.71
CA GLU A 291 12.78 17.46 -8.78
C GLU A 291 13.70 16.38 -8.22
N VAL A 292 13.72 15.22 -8.87
CA VAL A 292 14.49 14.05 -8.44
C VAL A 292 15.35 13.53 -9.57
N ASN A 293 16.57 13.15 -9.22
CA ASN A 293 17.50 12.39 -10.04
C ASN A 293 18.36 11.47 -9.16
N MET A 294 19.32 10.77 -9.76
CA MET A 294 20.27 9.89 -9.09
C MET A 294 21.63 10.06 -9.73
N TYR A 295 22.72 10.06 -8.96
CA TYR A 295 24.06 10.03 -9.53
C TYR A 295 24.50 8.59 -9.82
N ASN A 296 25.18 8.40 -10.95
CA ASN A 296 25.93 7.19 -11.24
C ASN A 296 27.21 7.17 -10.39
N LYS A 297 27.21 6.40 -9.31
CA LYS A 297 28.39 6.21 -8.47
C LYS A 297 29.32 5.16 -9.08
N ARG A 298 30.05 5.53 -10.15
CA ARG A 298 31.26 4.82 -10.55
C ARG A 298 32.48 5.66 -10.14
N PRO A 299 33.06 5.40 -8.95
CA PRO A 299 34.08 6.26 -8.37
C PRO A 299 35.39 6.28 -9.15
N GLU A 300 35.64 5.27 -10.00
CA GLU A 300 36.98 4.98 -10.50
C GLU A 300 37.23 5.38 -11.97
N GLU A 301 36.19 5.65 -12.76
CA GLU A 301 36.36 5.82 -14.22
C GLU A 301 36.30 7.28 -14.71
N LEU A 302 35.61 8.21 -14.01
CA LEU A 302 35.28 9.52 -14.60
C LEU A 302 35.49 10.75 -13.70
N GLY A 303 35.73 10.61 -12.39
CA GLY A 303 35.95 11.75 -11.47
C GLY A 303 34.77 12.74 -11.32
N GLU A 304 33.79 12.70 -12.22
CA GLU A 304 32.63 13.58 -12.28
C GLU A 304 31.36 12.87 -11.83
N ARG A 305 30.50 13.59 -11.10
CA ARG A 305 29.16 13.13 -10.70
C ARG A 305 28.23 13.18 -11.91
N ILE A 306 28.06 12.05 -12.57
CA ILE A 306 27.17 11.96 -13.75
C ILE A 306 25.76 11.59 -13.28
N LEU A 307 24.74 12.35 -13.71
CA LEU A 307 23.35 12.01 -13.46
C LEU A 307 22.97 10.74 -14.24
N MET A 308 22.18 9.87 -13.62
CA MET A 308 21.61 8.68 -14.26
C MET A 308 20.62 9.07 -15.36
N ARG A 309 20.03 10.25 -15.32
CA ARG A 309 19.17 10.78 -16.39
C ARG A 309 19.62 12.18 -16.78
N ASP A 310 19.58 12.45 -18.08
CA ASP A 310 19.91 13.76 -18.65
C ASP A 310 18.92 14.86 -18.21
N SER A 311 17.75 14.48 -17.71
CA SER A 311 16.73 15.41 -17.22
C SER A 311 16.23 15.06 -15.83
N TRP A 312 15.95 16.11 -15.07
CA TRP A 312 15.26 16.03 -13.79
C TRP A 312 13.80 15.62 -13.99
N THR A 313 13.28 14.79 -13.08
CA THR A 313 11.87 14.41 -13.08
C THR A 313 11.16 15.11 -11.94
N ILE A 314 10.10 15.85 -12.24
CA ILE A 314 9.21 16.40 -11.22
C ILE A 314 8.33 15.27 -10.70
N VAL A 315 8.36 15.06 -9.39
CA VAL A 315 7.54 14.07 -8.71
C VAL A 315 6.77 14.69 -7.56
N ARG A 316 5.65 14.06 -7.24
CA ARG A 316 4.97 14.23 -5.97
C ARG A 316 5.86 13.68 -4.86
N CYS A 317 5.99 14.43 -3.78
CA CYS A 317 6.64 13.98 -2.55
C CYS A 317 5.78 14.34 -1.33
N ASP A 318 5.55 13.35 -0.49
CA ASP A 318 4.83 13.48 0.77
C ASP A 318 5.82 13.84 1.88
N VAL A 319 5.51 14.91 2.61
CA VAL A 319 6.31 15.40 3.72
C VAL A 319 5.63 15.00 5.02
N MET A 320 6.33 14.21 5.81
CA MET A 320 5.98 13.92 7.20
C MET A 320 6.24 15.16 8.07
N PHE A 321 5.40 16.19 7.93
CA PHE A 321 5.64 17.50 8.53
C PHE A 321 5.60 17.51 10.08
N GLU A 322 5.09 16.45 10.71
CA GLU A 322 5.11 16.25 12.16
C GLU A 322 6.37 15.52 12.66
N HIS A 323 7.25 15.08 11.77
CA HIS A 323 8.40 14.27 12.10
C HIS A 323 9.66 14.80 11.41
N ASP A 324 10.73 14.88 12.19
CA ASP A 324 12.07 15.07 11.65
C ASP A 324 12.64 13.71 11.20
N SER A 325 13.63 13.76 10.32
CA SER A 325 14.33 12.57 9.79
C SER A 325 15.09 11.79 10.87
N VAL A 326 15.22 12.36 12.06
CA VAL A 326 15.81 11.73 13.24
C VAL A 326 14.78 11.74 14.38
N ASP A 327 14.49 10.59 14.96
CA ASP A 327 13.58 10.49 16.10
C ASP A 327 14.22 11.01 17.41
N GLN A 328 13.41 11.09 18.47
CA GLN A 328 13.86 11.55 19.80
C GLN A 328 14.99 10.70 20.42
N ASN A 329 15.26 9.50 19.88
CA ASN A 329 16.33 8.60 20.31
C ASN A 329 17.55 8.66 19.39
N GLY A 330 17.62 9.64 18.48
CA GLY A 330 18.71 9.74 17.51
C GLY A 330 18.63 8.73 16.36
N ARG A 331 17.51 7.98 16.21
CA ARG A 331 17.37 7.00 15.14
C ARG A 331 16.91 7.67 13.87
N ARG A 332 17.61 7.41 12.77
CA ARG A 332 17.21 7.87 11.45
C ARG A 332 15.93 7.16 11.04
N ARG A 333 14.94 7.94 10.60
CA ARG A 333 13.75 7.46 9.94
C ARG A 333 14.07 7.22 8.47
N GLU A 334 13.41 6.21 7.91
CA GLU A 334 13.59 5.83 6.51
C GLU A 334 12.79 6.78 5.62
N ARG A 335 13.48 7.43 4.67
CA ARG A 335 12.84 8.08 3.52
C ARG A 335 12.45 7.01 2.51
N LEU A 336 11.40 7.26 1.73
CA LEU A 336 10.88 6.27 0.79
C LEU A 336 10.93 6.86 -0.61
N ASN A 337 11.51 6.13 -1.56
CA ASN A 337 11.68 6.62 -2.92
C ASN A 337 10.37 6.68 -3.72
N GLY A 338 9.35 5.96 -3.27
CA GLY A 338 8.08 5.81 -3.97
C GLY A 338 8.23 5.09 -5.32
N PRO A 339 7.30 5.33 -6.27
CA PRO A 339 7.31 4.65 -7.56
C PRO A 339 8.35 5.23 -8.53
N TRP A 340 8.93 6.41 -8.25
CA TRP A 340 9.77 7.15 -9.21
C TRP A 340 10.91 6.32 -9.79
N LEU A 341 11.61 5.56 -8.92
CA LEU A 341 12.75 4.77 -9.36
C LEU A 341 12.35 3.76 -10.43
N ARG A 342 11.26 3.02 -10.18
CA ARG A 342 10.78 1.93 -11.04
C ARG A 342 10.04 2.45 -12.27
N SER A 343 9.52 3.68 -12.23
CA SER A 343 8.92 4.34 -13.39
C SER A 343 9.96 5.02 -14.30
N SER A 344 11.15 5.31 -13.77
CA SER A 344 12.17 6.10 -14.47
C SER A 344 13.39 5.30 -14.90
N LEU A 345 13.72 4.22 -14.19
CA LEU A 345 14.93 3.43 -14.40
C LEU A 345 14.59 1.93 -14.37
N PHE A 346 15.45 1.12 -14.98
CA PHE A 346 15.37 -0.33 -14.90
C PHE A 346 15.99 -0.80 -13.60
N THR A 347 15.25 -1.61 -12.85
CA THR A 347 15.71 -2.17 -11.57
C THR A 347 15.76 -3.70 -11.62
N ALA A 348 16.76 -4.29 -10.96
CA ALA A 348 16.77 -5.74 -10.70
C ALA A 348 17.42 -6.07 -9.35
N THR A 349 17.05 -7.22 -8.82
CA THR A 349 17.66 -7.83 -7.63
C THR A 349 18.13 -9.24 -7.99
N ALA A 350 19.24 -9.68 -7.42
CA ALA A 350 19.73 -11.04 -7.56
C ALA A 350 19.70 -11.75 -6.19
N PRO A 351 19.43 -13.07 -6.12
CA PRO A 351 19.44 -13.84 -4.89
C PRO A 351 20.87 -14.17 -4.44
N THR A 352 21.69 -13.14 -4.26
CA THR A 352 23.04 -13.24 -3.69
C THR A 352 23.01 -13.03 -2.18
N ASP A 353 24.09 -13.41 -1.51
CA ASP A 353 24.35 -13.07 -0.10
C ASP A 353 24.30 -11.56 0.17
N ARG A 354 24.66 -10.77 -0.85
CA ARG A 354 24.55 -9.32 -0.85
C ARG A 354 23.19 -8.89 -1.37
N LYS A 355 22.40 -8.24 -0.51
CA LYS A 355 21.16 -7.58 -0.90
C LYS A 355 21.48 -6.30 -1.66
N ARG A 356 21.61 -6.41 -2.98
CA ARG A 356 21.83 -5.26 -3.87
C ARG A 356 20.64 -5.05 -4.79
N LEU A 357 20.27 -3.79 -4.94
CA LEU A 357 19.38 -3.32 -5.97
C LEU A 357 20.24 -2.75 -7.10
N PHE A 358 20.14 -3.35 -8.27
CA PHE A 358 20.82 -2.92 -9.49
C PHE A 358 19.91 -1.96 -10.23
N VAL A 359 20.43 -0.78 -10.60
CA VAL A 359 19.67 0.28 -11.27
C VAL A 359 20.41 0.70 -12.53
N SER A 360 19.73 0.75 -13.68
CA SER A 360 20.30 1.20 -14.96
C SER A 360 19.29 2.01 -15.78
N THR A 361 19.78 2.82 -16.70
CA THR A 361 19.00 3.61 -17.66
C THR A 361 18.40 2.75 -18.77
N ASN A 362 18.96 1.56 -19.02
CA ASN A 362 18.47 0.66 -20.04
C ASN A 362 18.57 -0.82 -19.65
N LYS A 363 17.68 -1.62 -20.23
CA LYS A 363 17.64 -3.06 -19.97
C LYS A 363 18.94 -3.77 -20.38
N LYS A 364 19.64 -3.33 -21.44
CA LYS A 364 20.83 -4.07 -21.93
C LYS A 364 21.98 -4.02 -20.91
N GLU A 365 22.23 -2.87 -20.31
CA GLU A 365 23.23 -2.70 -19.26
C GLU A 365 22.93 -3.53 -18.01
N LEU A 366 21.68 -3.57 -17.58
CA LEU A 366 21.24 -4.38 -16.44
C LEU A 366 21.56 -5.87 -16.67
N TRP A 367 21.44 -6.34 -17.91
CA TRP A 367 21.71 -7.73 -18.32
C TRP A 367 23.15 -7.96 -18.78
N ALA A 368 23.97 -6.90 -18.87
CA ALA A 368 25.38 -7.05 -19.18
C ALA A 368 26.02 -7.91 -18.08
N LYS A 369 26.87 -8.86 -18.49
CA LYS A 369 27.47 -9.87 -17.59
C LYS A 369 28.19 -9.29 -16.36
N SER A 370 28.50 -7.99 -16.39
CA SER A 370 29.16 -7.25 -15.32
C SER A 370 28.21 -6.70 -14.25
N MET A 371 26.91 -6.55 -14.53
CA MET A 371 25.99 -5.87 -13.62
C MET A 371 25.20 -6.86 -12.76
N LEU A 372 24.40 -7.73 -13.37
CA LEU A 372 23.73 -8.80 -12.64
C LEU A 372 24.67 -10.00 -12.47
N PRO A 373 24.95 -10.43 -11.23
CA PRO A 373 25.77 -11.61 -11.01
C PRO A 373 25.09 -12.84 -11.59
N ALA A 374 25.86 -13.69 -12.28
CA ALA A 374 25.39 -15.02 -12.64
C ALA A 374 25.21 -15.83 -11.36
N VAL A 375 23.99 -15.93 -10.85
CA VAL A 375 23.71 -16.71 -9.64
C VAL A 375 23.50 -18.16 -10.04
N ASN A 376 24.37 -19.05 -9.56
CA ASN A 376 24.10 -20.48 -9.62
C ASN A 376 22.88 -20.76 -8.73
N SER A 377 21.92 -21.55 -9.20
CA SER A 377 20.74 -21.90 -8.41
C SER A 377 21.09 -22.59 -7.08
N ALA A 378 22.28 -23.22 -6.99
CA ALA A 378 22.82 -23.78 -5.75
C ALA A 378 23.24 -22.72 -4.71
N ASP A 379 23.65 -21.53 -5.17
CA ASP A 379 24.12 -20.42 -4.33
C ASP A 379 22.98 -19.44 -3.98
N ALA A 380 21.81 -19.63 -4.58
CA ALA A 380 20.60 -18.90 -4.22
C ALA A 380 20.20 -19.27 -2.79
N LEU A 381 20.66 -18.48 -1.82
CA LEU A 381 20.18 -18.58 -0.46
C LEU A 381 18.71 -18.16 -0.47
N PRO A 382 17.75 -19.06 -0.18
CA PRO A 382 16.40 -18.60 0.05
C PRO A 382 16.47 -17.55 1.16
N PRO A 383 15.69 -16.45 1.07
CA PRO A 383 15.62 -15.51 2.18
C PRO A 383 15.38 -16.33 3.45
N ALA A 384 16.15 -16.06 4.50
CA ALA A 384 16.03 -16.72 5.79
C ALA A 384 14.73 -16.27 6.47
N PHE A 385 13.60 -16.47 5.80
CA PHE A 385 12.36 -16.73 6.46
C PHE A 385 12.67 -17.84 7.45
N MET A 386 12.41 -17.60 8.74
CA MET A 386 12.04 -18.72 9.58
C MET A 386 10.95 -19.46 8.82
N ARG A 387 11.30 -20.61 8.21
CA ARG A 387 10.29 -21.56 7.80
C ARG A 387 9.41 -21.71 9.04
N PRO A 388 8.09 -21.50 8.95
CA PRO A 388 7.22 -21.71 10.09
C PRO A 388 7.63 -23.04 10.71
N ARG A 389 8.00 -23.04 12.00
CA ARG A 389 8.37 -24.28 12.69
C ARG A 389 7.29 -25.31 12.36
N TRP A 390 7.70 -26.53 12.06
CA TRP A 390 6.76 -27.56 11.62
C TRP A 390 5.62 -27.67 12.66
N GLY A 391 4.37 -27.53 12.22
CA GLY A 391 3.20 -27.49 13.13
C GLY A 391 2.79 -26.11 13.66
N ILE A 392 3.47 -25.03 13.25
CA ILE A 392 3.13 -23.65 13.63
C ILE A 392 2.68 -22.85 12.40
N ALA A 393 1.42 -22.43 12.40
CA ALA A 393 0.93 -21.38 11.50
C ALA A 393 1.22 -20.00 12.11
N HIS A 394 1.24 -18.95 11.29
CA HIS A 394 1.33 -17.58 11.80
C HIS A 394 -0.02 -16.90 11.54
N GLU A 395 -0.66 -16.45 12.60
CA GLU A 395 -1.92 -15.71 12.57
C GLU A 395 -1.63 -14.23 12.75
N LEU A 396 -2.14 -13.39 11.84
CA LEU A 396 -2.18 -11.95 12.06
C LEU A 396 -3.20 -11.66 13.16
N ASP A 397 -2.74 -11.16 14.29
CA ASP A 397 -3.61 -10.69 15.37
C ASP A 397 -4.22 -9.33 14.99
N PRO A 398 -5.53 -9.24 14.76
CA PRO A 398 -6.18 -8.02 14.30
C PRO A 398 -6.19 -6.89 15.35
N ALA A 399 -5.91 -7.18 16.62
CA ALA A 399 -5.83 -6.16 17.66
C ALA A 399 -4.45 -5.49 17.74
N THR A 400 -3.39 -6.22 17.38
CA THR A 400 -2.00 -5.75 17.54
C THR A 400 -1.26 -5.57 16.23
N ASP A 401 -1.83 -6.02 15.11
CA ASP A 401 -1.24 -6.06 13.78
C ASP A 401 0.11 -6.79 13.74
N ARG A 402 0.27 -7.77 14.64
CA ARG A 402 1.45 -8.63 14.72
C ARG A 402 1.08 -10.04 14.32
N TYR A 403 1.96 -10.69 13.57
CA TYR A 403 1.87 -12.13 13.36
C TYR A 403 2.29 -12.83 14.66
N ARG A 404 1.40 -13.66 15.21
CA ARG A 404 1.70 -14.56 16.31
C ARG A 404 1.75 -16.01 15.82
N PRO A 405 2.67 -16.83 16.34
CA PRO A 405 2.62 -18.27 16.08
C PRO A 405 1.34 -18.85 16.70
N VAL A 406 0.62 -19.65 15.94
CA VAL A 406 -0.52 -20.45 16.41
C VAL A 406 -0.34 -21.90 15.96
N PRO A 407 -0.82 -22.88 16.73
CA PRO A 407 -0.81 -24.27 16.29
C PRO A 407 -1.50 -24.41 14.92
N ASP A 408 -0.86 -25.10 13.98
CA ASP A 408 -1.48 -25.43 12.70
C ASP A 408 -2.47 -26.60 12.92
N GLU A 409 -3.74 -26.26 13.19
CA GLU A 409 -4.82 -27.24 13.42
C GLU A 409 -5.00 -28.25 12.26
N SER A 410 -4.45 -27.95 11.07
CA SER A 410 -4.48 -28.85 9.91
C SER A 410 -3.47 -30.00 9.98
N ARG A 411 -2.60 -30.02 11.01
CA ARG A 411 -1.58 -31.06 11.22
C ARG A 411 -1.64 -31.57 12.65
N LYS A 412 -2.47 -32.59 12.90
CA LYS A 412 -2.38 -33.41 14.11
C LYS A 412 -1.18 -34.36 13.98
N GLY A 413 -0.09 -34.04 14.64
CA GLY A 413 1.09 -34.89 14.82
C GLY A 413 1.97 -34.27 15.91
N ASP A 414 2.54 -35.11 16.77
CA ASP A 414 3.20 -34.68 18.00
C ASP A 414 4.29 -33.63 17.74
N VAL A 415 4.26 -32.57 18.54
CA VAL A 415 5.31 -31.55 18.60
C VAL A 415 6.56 -32.25 19.15
N PRO A 416 7.70 -32.26 18.45
CA PRO A 416 8.94 -32.72 19.06
C PRO A 416 9.23 -31.81 20.27
N GLN A 417 9.44 -32.42 21.44
CA GLN A 417 9.83 -31.70 22.66
C GLN A 417 11.12 -30.91 22.45
#